data_AF-A0A6I3KI10-F1
#
_entry.id   AF-A0A6I3KI10-F1
#
_cell.length_a   1.000
_cell.length_b   1.000
_cell.length_c   1.000
_cell.angle_alpha   90.00
_cell.angle_beta   90.00
_cell.angle_gamma   90.00
#
_symmetry.space_group_name_H-M   'P 1'
#
loop_
_entity.id
_entity.type
_entity.pdbx_description
1 polymer ?
#
loop_
_entity_poly.entity_id
_entity_poly.type
_entity_poly.pdbx_seq_one_letter_code
_entity_poly.pdbx_strand_id
1 'polypeptide(L)'
;MSQVTKLLRQRSEPRRTVPAPQLSDERESYASRFAYAARREVRRMMRTSARLADLAVVFPGAMYALATRRGSQEARDTAIALIEDGAALKAVARTLDLPLWLRRLPPEAFQKEVLPVPSSESFTRRIATRLPAAPSHGALWLDSVAFGARACNDDFALWLADQAIFGEPGKPEQMFGVLAAYAWHSRAAQTRANGLIVVPWRPEIAFDTALCAAKSWLNRMRLTLQLGPGVLTDPWLSGGQVRGFTFVPLLDRMEILAESRAMQNCADQYAERLADDRCRLFSIRRDREHIATLEIGPHAREAGMLAITQLKARHNMAAPLDVWQAAYAWLAAQSGLRRLPPRIPPERQLDNDLWTQLMAPYRKRTQGAPWLAEVATQAVFDSLNAEMADLARRGGVSSWLFT
;
A
#
# COMPACT_ATOMS: atom_id res chain seq x y z
N MET A 1 34.87 -5.12 -82.43
CA MET A 1 34.75 -4.35 -81.16
C MET A 1 33.89 -3.13 -81.44
N SER A 2 32.82 -2.77 -80.74
CA SER A 2 32.16 -3.30 -79.55
C SER A 2 30.69 -2.87 -79.63
N GLN A 3 29.78 -3.80 -79.38
CA GLN A 3 28.44 -3.50 -78.84
C GLN A 3 28.59 -2.91 -77.43
N VAL A 4 27.47 -2.49 -76.83
CA VAL A 4 27.31 -2.08 -75.41
C VAL A 4 27.42 -0.57 -75.17
N THR A 5 26.31 0.17 -75.36
CA THR A 5 25.76 1.11 -74.35
C THR A 5 24.42 1.69 -74.81
N LYS A 6 23.34 0.92 -74.66
CA LYS A 6 21.96 1.46 -74.61
C LYS A 6 21.12 0.57 -73.69
N LEU A 7 21.42 0.62 -72.40
CA LEU A 7 20.57 0.03 -71.38
C LEU A 7 20.50 0.97 -70.16
N LEU A 8 19.25 1.27 -69.79
CA LEU A 8 18.77 1.50 -68.44
C LEU A 8 19.09 2.86 -67.78
N ARG A 9 18.16 3.79 -67.94
CA ARG A 9 17.74 4.66 -66.83
C ARG A 9 16.25 4.96 -66.94
N GLN A 10 15.43 3.92 -66.80
CA GLN A 10 14.02 4.08 -66.47
C GLN A 10 13.98 4.53 -65.00
N ARG A 11 13.82 5.84 -64.78
CA ARG A 11 13.54 6.40 -63.46
C ARG A 11 12.22 5.79 -62.98
N SER A 12 12.30 4.92 -61.98
CA SER A 12 11.15 4.51 -61.19
C SER A 12 10.50 5.77 -60.63
N GLU A 13 9.30 6.10 -61.11
CA GLU A 13 8.50 7.16 -60.52
C GLU A 13 8.33 6.89 -59.02
N PRO A 14 8.48 7.90 -58.15
CA PRO A 14 8.15 7.73 -56.75
C PRO A 14 6.67 7.36 -56.68
N ARG A 15 6.35 6.17 -56.16
CA ARG A 15 4.98 5.76 -55.83
C ARG A 15 4.34 6.92 -55.07
N ARG A 16 3.41 7.63 -55.72
CA ARG A 16 2.50 8.58 -55.06
C ARG A 16 1.79 7.79 -53.97
N THR A 17 2.21 7.99 -52.73
CA THR A 17 1.48 7.53 -51.55
C THR A 17 0.14 8.23 -51.59
N VAL A 18 -0.90 7.49 -51.98
CA VAL A 18 -2.29 7.94 -51.85
C VAL A 18 -2.44 8.40 -50.40
N PRO A 19 -2.88 9.65 -50.14
CA PRO A 19 -3.07 10.11 -48.78
C PRO A 19 -4.06 9.17 -48.10
N ALA A 20 -3.65 8.60 -46.96
CA ALA A 20 -4.51 7.70 -46.20
C ALA A 20 -5.85 8.42 -45.91
N PRO A 21 -6.99 7.70 -45.97
CA PRO A 21 -8.29 8.30 -45.72
C PRO A 21 -8.27 9.04 -44.38
N GLN A 22 -8.76 10.28 -44.38
CA GLN A 22 -8.83 11.10 -43.18
C GLN A 22 -9.91 10.53 -42.23
N LEU A 23 -9.63 10.56 -40.92
CA LEU A 23 -10.65 10.24 -39.92
C LEU A 23 -11.64 11.42 -39.84
N SER A 24 -12.90 11.13 -39.52
CA SER A 24 -13.84 12.18 -39.15
C SER A 24 -13.35 12.91 -37.89
N ASP A 25 -13.74 14.18 -37.74
CA ASP A 25 -13.34 15.01 -36.59
C ASP A 25 -13.69 14.36 -35.24
N GLU A 26 -14.84 13.69 -35.16
CA GLU A 26 -15.26 12.92 -33.98
C GLU A 26 -14.31 11.76 -33.65
N ARG A 27 -13.92 10.98 -34.68
CA ARG A 27 -13.01 9.83 -34.50
C ARG A 27 -11.59 10.29 -34.19
N GLU A 28 -11.16 11.41 -34.75
CA GLU A 28 -9.87 12.03 -34.44
C GLU A 28 -9.84 12.57 -33.00
N SER A 29 -10.91 13.25 -32.57
CA SER A 29 -11.10 13.69 -31.19
C SER A 29 -11.07 12.51 -30.22
N TYR A 30 -11.78 11.42 -30.52
CA TYR A 30 -11.79 10.22 -29.69
C TYR A 30 -10.40 9.54 -29.63
N ALA A 31 -9.70 9.42 -30.75
CA ALA A 31 -8.35 8.86 -30.81
C ALA A 31 -7.34 9.65 -29.96
N SER A 32 -7.56 10.96 -29.79
CA SER A 32 -6.70 11.82 -28.97
C SER A 32 -6.76 11.49 -27.46
N ARG A 33 -7.79 10.77 -27.00
CA ARG A 33 -7.98 10.38 -25.59
C ARG A 33 -7.06 9.25 -25.14
N PHE A 34 -6.58 8.42 -26.08
CA PHE A 34 -5.62 7.36 -25.77
C PHE A 34 -4.27 7.92 -25.32
N ALA A 35 -3.45 7.10 -24.66
CA ALA A 35 -2.09 7.48 -24.27
C ALA A 35 -1.26 7.95 -25.46
N TYR A 36 -0.44 8.99 -25.26
CA TYR A 36 0.36 9.61 -26.32
C TYR A 36 1.15 8.59 -27.16
N ALA A 37 1.79 7.61 -26.50
CA ALA A 37 2.57 6.56 -27.15
C ALA A 37 1.74 5.65 -28.07
N ALA A 38 0.45 5.46 -27.80
CA ALA A 38 -0.45 4.61 -28.58
C ALA A 38 -1.23 5.38 -29.65
N ARG A 39 -1.44 6.70 -29.50
CA ARG A 39 -2.31 7.52 -30.38
C ARG A 39 -2.02 7.36 -31.87
N ARG A 40 -0.74 7.34 -32.26
CA ARG A 40 -0.35 7.23 -33.68
C ARG A 40 -0.84 5.91 -34.27
N GLU A 41 -0.64 4.83 -33.54
CA GLU A 41 -1.01 3.49 -33.99
C GLU A 41 -2.52 3.28 -33.95
N VAL A 42 -3.19 3.80 -32.91
CA VAL A 42 -4.65 3.83 -32.83
C VAL A 42 -5.23 4.51 -34.08
N ARG A 43 -4.75 5.72 -34.43
CA ARG A 43 -5.19 6.42 -35.65
C ARG A 43 -4.93 5.61 -36.91
N ARG A 44 -3.76 4.98 -37.03
CA ARG A 44 -3.42 4.14 -38.18
C ARG A 44 -4.46 3.03 -38.36
N MET A 45 -4.76 2.30 -37.29
CA MET A 45 -5.72 1.20 -37.28
C MET A 45 -7.17 1.66 -37.53
N MET A 46 -7.58 2.80 -36.98
CA MET A 46 -8.92 3.35 -37.24
C MET A 46 -9.12 3.76 -38.71
N ARG A 47 -8.05 4.13 -39.42
CA ARG A 47 -8.09 4.48 -40.86
C ARG A 47 -8.11 3.25 -41.76
N THR A 48 -7.62 2.10 -41.30
CA THR A 48 -7.56 0.88 -42.12
C THR A 48 -8.88 0.12 -42.14
N SER A 49 -9.69 0.19 -41.08
CA SER A 49 -10.98 -0.51 -41.02
C SER A 49 -12.00 0.26 -40.18
N ALA A 50 -13.23 0.38 -40.70
CA ALA A 50 -14.34 0.95 -39.95
C ALA A 50 -14.64 0.15 -38.67
N ARG A 51 -14.46 -1.18 -38.69
CA ARG A 51 -14.64 -2.04 -37.50
C ARG A 51 -13.60 -1.78 -36.42
N LEU A 52 -12.36 -1.47 -36.81
CA LEU A 52 -11.32 -1.06 -35.86
C LEU A 52 -11.59 0.32 -35.26
N ALA A 53 -12.17 1.23 -36.05
CA ALA A 53 -12.66 2.51 -35.53
C ALA A 53 -13.78 2.32 -34.50
N ASP A 54 -14.72 1.41 -34.74
CA ASP A 54 -15.79 1.09 -33.79
C ASP A 54 -15.24 0.40 -32.53
N LEU A 55 -14.27 -0.51 -32.69
CA LEU A 55 -13.58 -1.17 -31.57
C LEU A 55 -12.96 -0.15 -30.59
N ALA A 56 -12.33 0.90 -31.12
CA ALA A 56 -11.73 1.95 -30.28
C ALA A 56 -12.76 2.56 -29.32
N VAL A 57 -14.02 2.66 -29.74
CA VAL A 57 -15.13 3.20 -28.93
C VAL A 57 -15.72 2.14 -28.00
N VAL A 58 -16.05 0.94 -28.51
CA VAL A 58 -16.79 -0.07 -27.75
C VAL A 58 -15.93 -0.94 -26.84
N PHE A 59 -14.62 -1.01 -27.10
CA PHE A 59 -13.65 -1.75 -26.30
C PHE A 59 -12.26 -1.08 -26.34
N PRO A 60 -12.09 0.08 -25.67
CA PRO A 60 -10.83 0.82 -25.68
C PRO A 60 -9.62 0.00 -25.24
N GLY A 61 -9.78 -0.90 -24.25
CA GLY A 61 -8.69 -1.77 -23.78
C GLY A 61 -8.16 -2.75 -24.84
N ALA A 62 -9.04 -3.30 -25.69
CA ALA A 62 -8.62 -4.16 -26.79
C ALA A 62 -7.89 -3.36 -27.88
N MET A 63 -8.41 -2.17 -28.21
CA MET A 63 -7.75 -1.27 -29.15
C MET A 63 -6.35 -0.87 -28.67
N TYR A 64 -6.23 -0.54 -27.39
CA TYR A 64 -4.95 -0.18 -26.78
C TYR A 64 -3.96 -1.35 -26.80
N ALA A 65 -4.40 -2.57 -26.47
CA ALA A 65 -3.56 -3.76 -26.49
C ALA A 65 -3.01 -4.07 -27.89
N LEU A 66 -3.84 -3.91 -28.93
CA LEU A 66 -3.40 -4.04 -30.33
C LEU A 66 -2.38 -2.95 -30.70
N ALA A 67 -2.69 -1.69 -30.37
CA ALA A 67 -1.85 -0.55 -30.70
C ALA A 67 -0.48 -0.57 -30.00
N THR A 68 -0.40 -1.09 -28.76
CA THR A 68 0.85 -1.24 -28.01
C THR A 68 1.54 -2.58 -28.25
N ARG A 69 1.01 -3.41 -29.17
CA ARG A 69 1.57 -4.72 -29.52
C ARG A 69 1.72 -5.66 -28.32
N ARG A 70 0.74 -5.66 -27.42
CA ARG A 70 0.66 -6.64 -26.33
C ARG A 70 0.47 -8.05 -26.90
N GLY A 71 1.04 -9.06 -26.24
CA GLY A 71 0.90 -10.47 -26.62
C GLY A 71 1.72 -10.90 -27.84
N SER A 72 1.43 -12.09 -28.37
CA SER A 72 2.08 -12.61 -29.58
C SER A 72 1.55 -11.92 -30.84
N GLN A 73 2.34 -11.91 -31.91
CA GLN A 73 1.90 -11.38 -33.20
C GLN A 73 0.71 -12.17 -33.77
N GLU A 74 0.77 -13.50 -33.70
CA GLU A 74 -0.30 -14.39 -34.17
C GLU A 74 -1.66 -14.11 -33.51
N ALA A 75 -1.66 -13.89 -32.18
CA ALA A 75 -2.87 -13.53 -31.45
C ALA A 75 -3.44 -12.19 -31.92
N ARG A 76 -2.58 -11.20 -32.21
CA ARG A 76 -3.04 -9.90 -32.72
C ARG A 76 -3.60 -10.00 -34.13
N ASP A 77 -2.93 -10.73 -35.02
CA ASP A 77 -3.37 -10.90 -36.41
C ASP A 77 -4.73 -11.64 -36.44
N THR A 78 -4.87 -12.68 -35.62
CA THR A 78 -6.14 -13.41 -35.42
C THR A 78 -7.23 -12.49 -34.85
N ALA A 79 -6.90 -11.66 -33.86
CA ALA A 79 -7.87 -10.73 -33.29
C ALA A 79 -8.33 -9.69 -34.31
N ILE A 80 -7.42 -9.14 -35.12
CA ILE A 80 -7.75 -8.19 -36.19
C ILE A 80 -8.69 -8.83 -37.20
N ALA A 81 -8.40 -10.05 -37.66
CA ALA A 81 -9.28 -10.79 -38.58
C ALA A 81 -10.69 -10.98 -37.99
N LEU A 82 -10.78 -11.41 -36.72
CA LEU A 82 -12.05 -11.55 -36.01
C LEU A 82 -12.84 -10.24 -35.93
N ILE A 83 -12.16 -9.10 -35.74
CA ILE A 83 -12.80 -7.78 -35.68
C ILE A 83 -13.34 -7.37 -37.06
N GLU A 84 -12.55 -7.60 -38.12
CA GLU A 84 -12.94 -7.30 -39.50
C GLU A 84 -14.12 -8.16 -39.97
N ASP A 85 -14.13 -9.43 -39.58
CA ASP A 85 -15.23 -10.38 -39.82
C ASP A 85 -16.49 -10.09 -38.98
N GLY A 86 -16.43 -9.14 -38.05
CA GLY A 86 -17.56 -8.76 -37.20
C GLY A 86 -17.89 -9.79 -36.10
N ALA A 87 -16.90 -10.56 -35.66
CA ALA A 87 -17.07 -11.54 -34.59
C ALA A 87 -17.46 -10.90 -33.25
N ALA A 88 -18.00 -11.71 -32.34
CA ALA A 88 -18.39 -11.24 -31.01
C ALA A 88 -17.17 -10.74 -30.20
N LEU A 89 -17.32 -9.62 -29.48
CA LEU A 89 -16.26 -9.03 -28.65
C LEU A 89 -15.65 -10.01 -27.63
N LYS A 90 -16.43 -11.00 -27.16
CA LYS A 90 -15.95 -12.05 -26.26
C LYS A 90 -14.87 -12.93 -26.92
N ALA A 91 -14.97 -13.18 -28.22
CA ALA A 91 -13.96 -13.91 -28.98
C ALA A 91 -12.67 -13.09 -29.08
N VAL A 92 -12.77 -11.81 -29.46
CA VAL A 92 -11.63 -10.88 -29.52
C VAL A 92 -10.94 -10.75 -28.15
N ALA A 93 -11.71 -10.60 -27.07
CA ALA A 93 -11.21 -10.51 -25.70
C ALA A 93 -10.39 -11.75 -25.33
N ARG A 94 -10.90 -12.94 -25.65
CA ARG A 94 -10.24 -14.22 -25.39
C ARG A 94 -8.93 -14.34 -26.18
N THR A 95 -8.94 -13.97 -27.46
CA THR A 95 -7.74 -14.02 -28.31
C THR A 95 -6.64 -13.08 -27.80
N LEU A 96 -7.01 -11.92 -27.26
CA LEU A 96 -6.07 -10.94 -26.70
C LEU A 96 -5.71 -11.17 -25.22
N ASP A 97 -6.24 -12.23 -24.60
CA ASP A 97 -6.12 -12.49 -23.15
C ASP A 97 -6.52 -11.28 -22.28
N LEU A 98 -7.69 -10.71 -22.60
CA LEU A 98 -8.27 -9.56 -21.92
C LEU A 98 -9.61 -9.92 -21.25
N PRO A 99 -9.83 -9.53 -19.98
CA PRO A 99 -11.15 -9.61 -19.40
C PRO A 99 -12.14 -8.68 -20.10
N LEU A 100 -13.34 -9.19 -20.39
CA LEU A 100 -14.35 -8.43 -21.12
C LEU A 100 -14.81 -7.16 -20.37
N TRP A 101 -14.68 -7.10 -19.04
CA TRP A 101 -15.08 -5.93 -18.26
C TRP A 101 -14.23 -4.68 -18.56
N LEU A 102 -13.00 -4.85 -19.08
CA LEU A 102 -12.14 -3.74 -19.51
C LEU A 102 -12.78 -2.89 -20.61
N ARG A 103 -13.77 -3.41 -21.34
CA ARG A 103 -14.53 -2.67 -22.34
C ARG A 103 -15.31 -1.47 -21.77
N ARG A 104 -15.58 -1.48 -20.46
CA ARG A 104 -16.32 -0.41 -19.77
C ARG A 104 -15.41 0.75 -19.34
N LEU A 105 -14.09 0.58 -19.42
CA LEU A 105 -13.15 1.63 -19.07
C LEU A 105 -12.95 2.58 -20.26
N PRO A 106 -12.76 3.88 -19.99
CA PRO A 106 -12.50 4.85 -21.04
C PRO A 106 -11.02 4.75 -21.50
N PRO A 107 -10.66 5.30 -22.68
CA PRO A 107 -9.28 5.30 -23.17
C PRO A 107 -8.24 5.84 -22.16
N GLU A 108 -8.65 6.80 -21.33
CA GLU A 108 -7.81 7.43 -20.31
C GLU A 108 -7.29 6.43 -19.27
N ALA A 109 -7.96 5.29 -19.08
CA ALA A 109 -7.51 4.24 -18.16
C ALA A 109 -6.25 3.49 -18.67
N PHE A 110 -5.98 3.55 -19.97
CA PHE A 110 -4.92 2.77 -20.60
C PHE A 110 -3.71 3.67 -20.92
N GLN A 111 -2.98 4.09 -19.88
CA GLN A 111 -1.80 4.96 -20.01
C GLN A 111 -0.47 4.21 -20.04
N LYS A 112 -0.44 3.01 -19.44
CA LYS A 112 0.75 2.16 -19.29
C LYS A 112 0.45 0.76 -19.81
N GLU A 113 1.45 -0.10 -19.78
CA GLU A 113 1.27 -1.52 -20.03
C GLU A 113 0.14 -2.09 -19.15
N VAL A 114 -0.79 -2.78 -19.78
CA VAL A 114 -1.94 -3.38 -19.08
C VAL A 114 -1.46 -4.64 -18.38
N LEU A 115 -1.19 -4.54 -17.09
CA LEU A 115 -0.84 -5.65 -16.23
C LEU A 115 -1.94 -6.73 -16.23
N PRO A 116 -1.60 -7.99 -15.90
CA PRO A 116 -2.60 -9.02 -15.65
C PRO A 116 -3.62 -8.53 -14.60
N VAL A 117 -4.89 -8.59 -14.97
CA VAL A 117 -6.03 -8.14 -14.15
C VAL A 117 -6.95 -9.33 -13.85
N PRO A 118 -7.72 -9.28 -12.74
CA PRO A 118 -8.63 -10.36 -12.41
C PRO A 118 -9.68 -10.60 -13.49
N SER A 119 -9.90 -11.89 -13.78
CA SER A 119 -10.81 -12.38 -14.82
C SER A 119 -11.87 -13.35 -14.27
N SER A 120 -11.87 -13.62 -12.96
CA SER A 120 -12.84 -14.52 -12.34
C SER A 120 -14.26 -14.00 -12.58
N GLU A 121 -15.23 -14.92 -12.70
CA GLU A 121 -16.61 -14.55 -13.02
C GLU A 121 -17.24 -13.70 -11.91
N SER A 122 -16.96 -14.05 -10.65
CA SER A 122 -17.41 -13.32 -9.48
C SER A 122 -16.84 -11.90 -9.44
N PHE A 123 -15.55 -11.73 -9.74
CA PHE A 123 -14.91 -10.42 -9.85
C PHE A 123 -15.51 -9.60 -10.99
N THR A 124 -15.64 -10.19 -12.18
CA THR A 124 -16.15 -9.53 -13.38
C THR A 124 -17.55 -8.94 -13.17
N ARG A 125 -18.43 -9.67 -12.47
CA ARG A 125 -19.78 -9.17 -12.13
C ARG A 125 -19.75 -7.99 -11.16
N ARG A 126 -18.80 -7.99 -10.21
CA ARG A 126 -18.70 -7.03 -9.11
C ARG A 126 -17.92 -5.76 -9.48
N ILE A 127 -16.86 -5.86 -10.28
CA ILE A 127 -16.01 -4.71 -10.61
C ILE A 127 -16.73 -3.66 -11.45
N ALA A 128 -17.71 -4.09 -12.23
CA ALA A 128 -18.40 -3.27 -13.21
C ALA A 128 -19.24 -2.14 -12.57
N THR A 129 -19.59 -2.25 -11.29
CA THR A 129 -20.30 -1.23 -10.51
C THR A 129 -19.35 -0.32 -9.71
N ARG A 130 -18.03 -0.58 -9.77
CA ARG A 130 -16.98 0.15 -9.02
C ARG A 130 -16.06 0.96 -9.93
N LEU A 131 -16.50 1.22 -11.15
CA LEU A 131 -15.72 2.01 -12.10
C LEU A 131 -15.64 3.46 -11.60
N PRO A 132 -14.49 4.13 -11.77
CA PRO A 132 -14.36 5.51 -11.35
C PRO A 132 -15.31 6.40 -12.17
N ALA A 133 -15.98 7.34 -11.51
CA ALA A 133 -16.86 8.29 -12.16
C ALA A 133 -16.11 9.26 -13.10
N ALA A 134 -14.91 9.70 -12.70
CA ALA A 134 -14.08 10.58 -13.50
C ALA A 134 -13.09 9.77 -14.37
N PRO A 135 -13.06 9.96 -15.70
CA PRO A 135 -12.14 9.24 -16.59
C PRO A 135 -10.67 9.43 -16.24
N SER A 136 -10.29 10.60 -15.72
CA SER A 136 -8.93 10.93 -15.27
C SER A 136 -8.41 10.00 -14.17
N HIS A 137 -9.31 9.40 -13.38
CA HIS A 137 -8.93 8.48 -12.30
C HIS A 137 -8.69 7.05 -12.82
N GLY A 138 -9.13 6.75 -14.04
CA GLY A 138 -9.15 5.40 -14.61
C GLY A 138 -7.80 4.69 -14.61
N ALA A 139 -6.72 5.42 -14.89
CA ALA A 139 -5.39 4.83 -15.01
C ALA A 139 -4.86 4.33 -13.67
N LEU A 140 -4.86 5.20 -12.65
CA LEU A 140 -4.43 4.80 -11.31
C LEU A 140 -5.38 3.77 -10.70
N TRP A 141 -6.68 3.90 -10.91
CA TRP A 141 -7.66 2.92 -10.48
C TRP A 141 -7.37 1.53 -11.07
N LEU A 142 -7.11 1.44 -12.39
CA LEU A 142 -6.83 0.17 -13.05
C LEU A 142 -5.51 -0.45 -12.56
N ASP A 143 -4.44 0.35 -12.46
CA ASP A 143 -3.16 -0.09 -11.92
C ASP A 143 -3.32 -0.59 -10.47
N SER A 144 -4.16 0.06 -9.66
CA SER A 144 -4.42 -0.31 -8.27
C SER A 144 -5.22 -1.60 -8.12
N VAL A 145 -6.20 -1.82 -9.00
CA VAL A 145 -6.96 -3.07 -9.06
C VAL A 145 -6.06 -4.24 -9.45
N ALA A 146 -5.22 -4.06 -10.47
CA ALA A 146 -4.25 -5.07 -10.88
C ALA A 146 -3.26 -5.38 -9.74
N PHE A 147 -2.73 -4.33 -9.10
CA PHE A 147 -1.85 -4.46 -7.94
C PHE A 147 -2.52 -5.23 -6.80
N GLY A 148 -3.73 -4.83 -6.39
CA GLY A 148 -4.44 -5.44 -5.25
C GLY A 148 -4.67 -6.94 -5.43
N ALA A 149 -5.00 -7.36 -6.65
CA ALA A 149 -5.21 -8.77 -6.97
C ALA A 149 -3.92 -9.58 -6.91
N ARG A 150 -2.84 -9.02 -7.46
CA ARG A 150 -1.50 -9.62 -7.46
C ARG A 150 -0.91 -9.70 -6.06
N ALA A 151 -1.03 -8.61 -5.29
CA ALA A 151 -0.44 -8.46 -3.97
C ALA A 151 -1.25 -9.19 -2.89
N CYS A 152 -2.57 -9.37 -3.05
CA CYS A 152 -3.40 -10.01 -2.05
C CYS A 152 -4.38 -11.03 -2.66
N ASN A 153 -5.50 -10.56 -3.22
CA ASN A 153 -6.54 -11.37 -3.87
C ASN A 153 -7.65 -10.49 -4.49
N ASP A 154 -8.60 -11.14 -5.17
CA ASP A 154 -9.77 -10.52 -5.81
C ASP A 154 -10.64 -9.69 -4.83
N ASP A 155 -10.83 -10.15 -3.58
CA ASP A 155 -11.65 -9.41 -2.61
C ASP A 155 -10.99 -8.08 -2.23
N PHE A 156 -9.68 -8.09 -2.00
CA PHE A 156 -8.90 -6.89 -1.71
C PHE A 156 -8.86 -5.94 -2.91
N ALA A 157 -8.75 -6.47 -4.13
CA ALA A 157 -8.83 -5.67 -5.34
C ALA A 157 -10.20 -4.99 -5.52
N LEU A 158 -11.31 -5.70 -5.24
CA LEU A 158 -12.65 -5.12 -5.27
C LEU A 158 -12.84 -4.08 -4.16
N TRP A 159 -12.30 -4.34 -2.98
CA TRP A 159 -12.32 -3.38 -1.88
C TRP A 159 -11.55 -2.11 -2.23
N LEU A 160 -10.35 -2.22 -2.83
CA LEU A 160 -9.59 -1.07 -3.32
C LEU A 160 -10.34 -0.29 -4.41
N ALA A 161 -10.99 -1.00 -5.34
CA ALA A 161 -11.74 -0.38 -6.43
C ALA A 161 -12.88 0.53 -5.95
N ASP A 162 -13.39 0.29 -4.74
CA ASP A 162 -14.49 1.04 -4.12
C ASP A 162 -14.03 2.38 -3.51
N GLN A 163 -12.72 2.60 -3.39
CA GLN A 163 -12.17 3.73 -2.62
C GLN A 163 -12.11 5.02 -3.44
N ALA A 164 -12.43 6.15 -2.81
CA ALA A 164 -12.41 7.47 -3.43
C ALA A 164 -11.03 8.17 -3.35
N ILE A 165 -9.95 7.46 -3.69
CA ILE A 165 -8.55 7.89 -3.45
C ILE A 165 -7.70 8.08 -4.73
N PHE A 166 -8.34 7.96 -5.89
CA PHE A 166 -7.66 7.92 -7.20
C PHE A 166 -7.59 9.28 -7.91
N GLY A 167 -7.95 10.36 -7.22
CA GLY A 167 -7.96 11.71 -7.79
C GLY A 167 -6.58 12.31 -8.04
N GLU A 168 -5.55 11.81 -7.34
CA GLU A 168 -4.18 12.28 -7.47
C GLU A 168 -3.28 11.18 -8.04
N PRO A 169 -2.27 11.51 -8.86
CA PRO A 169 -1.30 10.52 -9.34
C PRO A 169 -0.59 9.78 -8.21
N GLY A 170 -0.15 8.55 -8.47
CA GLY A 170 0.54 7.72 -7.49
C GLY A 170 1.06 6.42 -8.07
N LYS A 171 1.80 5.67 -7.24
CA LYS A 171 2.28 4.32 -7.57
C LYS A 171 1.59 3.32 -6.63
N PRO A 172 0.75 2.41 -7.14
CA PRO A 172 0.02 1.46 -6.30
C PRO A 172 0.91 0.64 -5.37
N GLU A 173 2.11 0.27 -5.83
CA GLU A 173 3.10 -0.46 -5.05
C GLU A 173 3.49 0.27 -3.75
N GLN A 174 3.69 1.57 -3.82
CA GLN A 174 4.04 2.42 -2.67
C GLN A 174 2.81 2.71 -1.82
N MET A 175 1.70 3.08 -2.46
CA MET A 175 0.48 3.46 -1.76
C MET A 175 -0.12 2.29 -0.96
N PHE A 176 -0.16 1.10 -1.55
CA PHE A 176 -0.92 -0.03 -1.00
C PHE A 176 -0.05 -1.19 -0.53
N GLY A 177 1.28 -1.08 -0.64
CA GLY A 177 2.21 -2.17 -0.31
C GLY A 177 2.02 -2.75 1.10
N VAL A 178 2.01 -1.87 2.11
CA VAL A 178 1.78 -2.25 3.52
C VAL A 178 0.36 -2.79 3.72
N LEU A 179 -0.64 -2.09 3.16
CA LEU A 179 -2.05 -2.43 3.32
C LEU A 179 -2.38 -3.81 2.72
N ALA A 180 -1.80 -4.14 1.57
CA ALA A 180 -1.93 -5.44 0.92
C ALA A 180 -1.26 -6.55 1.73
N ALA A 181 -0.07 -6.30 2.29
CA ALA A 181 0.62 -7.27 3.15
C ALA A 181 -0.16 -7.54 4.43
N TYR A 182 -0.66 -6.49 5.08
CA TYR A 182 -1.57 -6.59 6.23
C TYR A 182 -2.84 -7.38 5.90
N ALA A 183 -3.50 -7.07 4.78
CA ALA A 183 -4.72 -7.76 4.36
C ALA A 183 -4.47 -9.25 4.06
N TRP A 184 -3.33 -9.56 3.45
CA TRP A 184 -2.91 -10.94 3.20
C TRP A 184 -2.64 -11.69 4.51
N HIS A 185 -1.83 -11.11 5.41
CA HIS A 185 -1.52 -11.72 6.69
C HIS A 185 -2.76 -11.87 7.58
N SER A 186 -3.76 -10.99 7.45
CA SER A 186 -5.05 -11.11 8.15
C SER A 186 -5.77 -12.43 7.83
N ARG A 187 -5.55 -13.00 6.65
CA ARG A 187 -6.13 -14.28 6.19
C ARG A 187 -5.19 -15.48 6.38
N ALA A 188 -3.93 -15.25 6.76
CA ALA A 188 -2.90 -16.27 6.91
C ALA A 188 -2.62 -16.56 8.40
N ALA A 189 -3.61 -17.14 9.09
CA ALA A 189 -3.62 -17.39 10.54
C ALA A 189 -2.40 -18.18 11.07
N GLN A 190 -1.76 -18.97 10.21
CA GLN A 190 -0.58 -19.76 10.50
C GLN A 190 0.74 -18.96 10.51
N THR A 191 0.72 -17.67 10.15
CA THR A 191 1.93 -16.86 10.03
C THR A 191 2.24 -16.10 11.32
N ARG A 192 3.52 -15.96 11.67
CA ARG A 192 3.94 -15.17 12.85
C ARG A 192 3.49 -13.71 12.77
N ALA A 193 3.51 -13.12 11.57
CA ALA A 193 3.05 -11.75 11.35
C ALA A 193 1.52 -11.60 11.51
N ASN A 194 0.72 -12.66 11.34
CA ASN A 194 -0.69 -12.65 11.69
C ASN A 194 -0.90 -12.47 13.20
N GLY A 195 -0.04 -13.05 14.04
CA GLY A 195 -0.11 -12.90 15.50
C GLY A 195 0.09 -11.46 16.03
N LEU A 196 0.51 -10.54 15.16
CA LEU A 196 0.64 -9.10 15.45
C LEU A 196 -0.60 -8.30 15.06
N ILE A 197 -1.57 -8.92 14.38
CA ILE A 197 -2.81 -8.30 13.93
C ILE A 197 -3.84 -8.35 15.08
N VAL A 198 -4.42 -7.20 15.42
CA VAL A 198 -5.52 -7.11 16.41
C VAL A 198 -6.87 -6.98 15.72
N VAL A 199 -6.96 -6.11 14.72
CA VAL A 199 -8.14 -5.99 13.86
C VAL A 199 -7.76 -6.66 12.54
N PRO A 200 -8.34 -7.81 12.16
CA PRO A 200 -8.06 -8.43 10.87
C PRO A 200 -8.80 -7.71 9.75
N TRP A 201 -8.17 -7.63 8.58
CA TRP A 201 -8.81 -7.16 7.36
C TRP A 201 -9.93 -8.13 6.93
N ARG A 202 -11.04 -7.55 6.47
CA ARG A 202 -12.17 -8.24 5.84
C ARG A 202 -12.78 -7.34 4.76
N PRO A 203 -13.50 -7.88 3.75
CA PRO A 203 -14.01 -7.06 2.65
C PRO A 203 -14.95 -5.92 3.07
N GLU A 204 -15.56 -6.00 4.25
CA GLU A 204 -16.50 -5.02 4.79
C GLU A 204 -15.83 -3.96 5.67
N ILE A 205 -14.51 -4.04 5.88
CA ILE A 205 -13.80 -3.07 6.71
C ILE A 205 -13.81 -1.69 6.04
N ALA A 206 -14.08 -0.64 6.84
CA ALA A 206 -13.96 0.73 6.35
C ALA A 206 -12.49 1.09 6.06
N PHE A 207 -12.29 2.02 5.13
CA PHE A 207 -10.96 2.43 4.67
C PHE A 207 -10.07 2.98 5.78
N ASP A 208 -10.60 3.91 6.57
CA ASP A 208 -9.93 4.51 7.73
C ASP A 208 -9.48 3.44 8.74
N THR A 209 -10.36 2.50 9.04
CA THR A 209 -10.13 1.41 9.98
C THR A 209 -9.07 0.45 9.46
N ALA A 210 -9.11 0.11 8.16
CA ALA A 210 -8.10 -0.73 7.54
C ALA A 210 -6.72 -0.09 7.57
N LEU A 211 -6.64 1.21 7.29
CA LEU A 211 -5.39 1.95 7.25
C LEU A 211 -4.78 2.09 8.65
N CYS A 212 -5.59 2.46 9.65
CA CYS A 212 -5.15 2.49 11.06
C CYS A 212 -4.73 1.10 11.57
N ALA A 213 -5.45 0.04 11.20
CA ALA A 213 -5.09 -1.33 11.58
C ALA A 213 -3.77 -1.78 10.91
N ALA A 214 -3.56 -1.44 9.64
CA ALA A 214 -2.30 -1.70 8.93
C ALA A 214 -1.12 -0.95 9.57
N LYS A 215 -1.31 0.31 9.97
CA LYS A 215 -0.31 1.09 10.70
C LYS A 215 0.04 0.46 12.05
N SER A 216 -0.96 0.11 12.85
CA SER A 216 -0.75 -0.57 14.13
C SER A 216 -0.01 -1.91 13.95
N TRP A 217 -0.38 -2.69 12.93
CA TRP A 217 0.33 -3.92 12.57
C TRP A 217 1.80 -3.65 12.22
N LEU A 218 2.09 -2.66 11.38
CA LEU A 218 3.45 -2.28 11.02
C LEU A 218 4.27 -1.83 12.25
N ASN A 219 3.66 -1.05 13.15
CA ASN A 219 4.32 -0.61 14.39
C ASN A 219 4.63 -1.78 15.33
N ARG A 220 3.76 -2.78 15.42
CA ARG A 220 4.03 -4.02 16.18
C ARG A 220 5.11 -4.88 15.54
N MET A 221 5.18 -4.91 14.21
CA MET A 221 6.33 -5.52 13.52
C MET A 221 7.60 -4.79 13.95
N ARG A 222 7.67 -3.47 13.83
CA ARG A 222 8.82 -2.67 14.25
C ARG A 222 9.23 -2.93 15.70
N LEU A 223 8.27 -2.90 16.62
CA LEU A 223 8.48 -3.22 18.03
C LEU A 223 9.13 -4.60 18.21
N THR A 224 8.64 -5.60 17.47
CA THR A 224 9.14 -6.97 17.52
C THR A 224 10.57 -7.10 17.00
N LEU A 225 10.90 -6.36 15.94
CA LEU A 225 12.23 -6.31 15.31
C LEU A 225 13.25 -5.53 16.15
N GLN A 226 12.81 -4.51 16.88
CA GLN A 226 13.69 -3.57 17.56
C GLN A 226 13.90 -3.91 19.04
N LEU A 227 12.88 -4.45 19.72
CA LEU A 227 12.88 -4.71 21.16
C LEU A 227 12.88 -6.21 21.47
N GLY A 228 13.94 -6.89 21.02
CA GLY A 228 14.21 -8.28 21.41
C GLY A 228 14.49 -8.44 22.91
N PRO A 229 14.47 -9.68 23.43
CA PRO A 229 14.84 -9.97 24.81
C PRO A 229 16.22 -9.39 25.15
N GLY A 230 16.33 -8.69 26.27
CA GLY A 230 17.59 -8.08 26.73
C GLY A 230 17.99 -6.78 26.03
N VAL A 231 17.19 -6.24 25.10
CA VAL A 231 17.49 -4.95 24.45
C VAL A 231 17.26 -3.77 25.40
N LEU A 232 16.17 -3.79 26.18
CA LEU A 232 15.95 -2.83 27.26
C LEU A 232 16.15 -3.57 28.58
N THR A 233 17.17 -3.16 29.33
CA THR A 233 17.53 -3.76 30.63
C THR A 233 17.36 -2.78 31.78
N ASP A 234 17.47 -1.49 31.50
CA ASP A 234 17.39 -0.42 32.50
C ASP A 234 15.99 0.24 32.45
N PRO A 235 15.15 0.08 33.49
CA PRO A 235 13.83 0.71 33.58
C PRO A 235 13.89 2.22 33.89
N TRP A 236 15.07 2.78 34.13
CA TRP A 236 15.38 4.12 34.64
C TRP A 236 14.94 4.38 36.07
N LEU A 237 13.73 3.96 36.42
CA LEU A 237 13.13 4.11 37.74
C LEU A 237 12.71 2.73 38.24
N SER A 238 12.72 2.55 39.56
CA SER A 238 12.33 1.29 40.16
C SER A 238 10.81 1.14 40.12
N GLY A 239 10.35 -0.06 39.74
CA GLY A 239 8.97 -0.47 40.02
C GLY A 239 8.69 -0.47 41.53
N GLY A 240 7.42 -0.62 41.91
CA GLY A 240 7.04 -0.62 43.33
C GLY A 240 5.55 -0.47 43.56
N GLN A 241 5.15 -0.40 44.83
CA GLN A 241 3.75 -0.22 45.21
C GLN A 241 3.56 1.10 45.95
N VAL A 242 2.59 1.91 45.52
CA VAL A 242 2.27 3.20 46.11
C VAL A 242 0.76 3.40 46.10
N ARG A 243 0.18 3.72 47.25
CA ARG A 243 -1.26 4.00 47.43
C ARG A 243 -2.17 2.91 46.82
N GLY A 244 -1.80 1.64 46.98
CA GLY A 244 -2.57 0.50 46.46
C GLY A 244 -2.38 0.19 44.98
N PHE A 245 -1.56 0.97 44.26
CA PHE A 245 -1.20 0.71 42.87
C PHE A 245 0.21 0.14 42.75
N THR A 246 0.40 -0.81 41.83
CA THR A 246 1.70 -1.40 41.50
C THR A 246 2.20 -0.83 40.17
N PHE A 247 3.43 -0.31 40.17
CA PHE A 247 4.14 0.21 39.01
C PHE A 247 5.11 -0.85 38.50
N VAL A 248 4.88 -1.36 37.29
CA VAL A 248 5.65 -2.44 36.68
C VAL A 248 6.33 -1.90 35.43
N PRO A 249 7.68 -1.87 35.34
CA PRO A 249 8.36 -1.46 34.12
C PRO A 249 8.07 -2.44 32.99
N LEU A 250 7.97 -1.92 31.76
CA LEU A 250 7.78 -2.72 30.54
C LEU A 250 9.09 -2.69 29.75
N LEU A 251 9.84 -3.79 29.81
CA LEU A 251 11.22 -3.88 29.33
C LEU A 251 11.38 -4.71 28.07
N ASP A 252 10.35 -5.40 27.61
CA ASP A 252 10.40 -6.12 26.36
C ASP A 252 9.12 -6.02 25.53
N ARG A 253 9.23 -6.45 24.27
CA ARG A 253 8.11 -6.48 23.32
C ARG A 253 6.91 -7.29 23.82
N MET A 254 7.11 -8.37 24.58
CA MET A 254 6.00 -9.21 25.04
C MET A 254 5.17 -8.45 26.08
N GLU A 255 5.85 -7.80 27.03
CA GLU A 255 5.22 -6.98 28.06
C GLU A 255 4.50 -5.77 27.46
N ILE A 256 5.13 -5.07 26.50
CA ILE A 256 4.55 -3.91 25.83
C ILE A 256 3.33 -4.29 24.98
N LEU A 257 3.40 -5.40 24.24
CA LEU A 257 2.25 -5.90 23.46
C LEU A 257 1.12 -6.38 24.36
N ALA A 258 1.43 -7.02 25.49
CA ALA A 258 0.44 -7.42 26.48
C ALA A 258 -0.26 -6.21 27.10
N GLU A 259 0.51 -5.17 27.46
CA GLU A 259 -0.03 -3.90 27.95
C GLU A 259 -0.93 -3.24 26.90
N SER A 260 -0.47 -3.09 25.66
CA SER A 260 -1.24 -2.48 24.56
C SER A 260 -2.58 -3.21 24.35
N ARG A 261 -2.60 -4.54 24.43
CA ARG A 261 -3.84 -5.34 24.32
C ARG A 261 -4.76 -5.15 25.52
N ALA A 262 -4.23 -5.24 26.74
CA ALA A 262 -5.01 -5.09 27.96
C ALA A 262 -5.64 -3.69 28.06
N MET A 263 -4.87 -2.67 27.71
CA MET A 263 -5.26 -1.27 27.78
C MET A 263 -5.97 -0.77 26.52
N GLN A 264 -5.96 -1.53 25.43
CA GLN A 264 -6.46 -1.11 24.11
C GLN A 264 -5.94 0.28 23.72
N ASN A 265 -4.64 0.49 23.93
CA ASN A 265 -3.97 1.77 23.77
C ASN A 265 -2.79 1.67 22.80
N CYS A 266 -2.14 2.81 22.57
CA CYS A 266 -1.08 2.97 21.57
C CYS A 266 0.33 2.64 22.08
N ALA A 267 0.48 1.82 23.14
CA ALA A 267 1.80 1.49 23.69
C ALA A 267 2.72 0.76 22.68
N ASP A 268 2.14 0.11 21.67
CA ASP A 268 2.86 -0.54 20.57
C ASP A 268 3.52 0.43 19.57
N GLN A 269 3.24 1.73 19.65
CA GLN A 269 3.85 2.78 18.81
C GLN A 269 5.18 3.30 19.36
N TYR A 270 5.58 2.86 20.56
CA TYR A 270 6.71 3.42 21.29
C TYR A 270 8.08 2.84 20.91
N ALA A 271 8.13 1.91 19.94
CA ALA A 271 9.34 1.18 19.57
C ALA A 271 10.58 2.09 19.41
N GLU A 272 10.45 3.15 18.62
CA GLU A 272 11.53 4.11 18.38
C GLU A 272 11.95 4.85 19.64
N ARG A 273 10.98 5.41 20.38
CA ARG A 273 11.27 6.24 21.55
C ARG A 273 11.90 5.42 22.67
N LEU A 274 11.51 4.15 22.77
CA LEU A 274 12.14 3.19 23.68
C LEU A 274 13.55 2.84 23.21
N ALA A 275 13.71 2.55 21.92
CA ALA A 275 14.98 2.18 21.31
C ALA A 275 16.01 3.32 21.27
N ASP A 276 15.58 4.57 21.25
CA ASP A 276 16.46 5.75 21.33
C ASP A 276 16.77 6.19 22.77
N ASP A 277 16.27 5.47 23.78
CA ASP A 277 16.32 5.91 25.18
C ASP A 277 15.71 7.31 25.39
N ARG A 278 14.62 7.62 24.67
CA ARG A 278 13.81 8.83 24.87
C ARG A 278 12.70 8.65 25.90
N CYS A 279 12.33 7.42 26.22
CA CYS A 279 11.36 7.13 27.27
C CYS A 279 11.51 5.72 27.87
N ARG A 280 10.77 5.50 28.95
CA ARG A 280 10.42 4.19 29.52
C ARG A 280 8.93 4.12 29.79
N LEU A 281 8.38 2.93 29.65
CA LEU A 281 6.96 2.66 29.90
C LEU A 281 6.80 1.84 31.17
N PHE A 282 5.72 2.13 31.89
CA PHE A 282 5.29 1.41 33.08
C PHE A 282 3.81 1.07 32.96
N SER A 283 3.44 -0.15 33.36
CA SER A 283 2.07 -0.55 33.63
C SER A 283 1.73 -0.18 35.07
N ILE A 284 0.64 0.55 35.26
CA ILE A 284 0.05 0.80 36.57
C ILE A 284 -1.10 -0.18 36.78
N ARG A 285 -0.99 -0.98 37.83
CA ARG A 285 -1.94 -2.05 38.13
C ARG A 285 -2.57 -1.88 39.50
N ARG A 286 -3.79 -2.38 39.66
CA ARG A 286 -4.48 -2.54 40.95
C ARG A 286 -5.08 -3.93 41.00
N ASP A 287 -4.80 -4.70 42.04
CA ASP A 287 -5.28 -6.09 42.17
C ASP A 287 -4.96 -6.96 40.94
N ARG A 288 -3.79 -6.73 40.31
CA ARG A 288 -3.30 -7.34 39.07
C ARG A 288 -4.02 -6.89 37.78
N GLU A 289 -5.04 -6.06 37.86
CA GLU A 289 -5.68 -5.46 36.68
C GLU A 289 -4.90 -4.26 36.15
N HIS A 290 -4.86 -4.09 34.84
CA HIS A 290 -4.21 -2.96 34.17
C HIS A 290 -5.12 -1.72 34.24
N ILE A 291 -4.63 -0.64 34.87
CA ILE A 291 -5.42 0.57 35.14
C ILE A 291 -4.97 1.73 34.24
N ALA A 292 -3.66 1.92 34.09
CA ALA A 292 -3.08 2.97 33.27
C ALA A 292 -1.70 2.57 32.75
N THR A 293 -1.30 3.17 31.63
CA THR A 293 0.08 3.13 31.13
C THR A 293 0.74 4.48 31.36
N LEU A 294 1.92 4.45 31.94
CA LEU A 294 2.72 5.61 32.31
C LEU A 294 3.97 5.68 31.44
N GLU A 295 4.24 6.86 30.89
CA GLU A 295 5.45 7.18 30.17
C GLU A 295 6.34 8.09 31.02
N ILE A 296 7.60 7.69 31.18
CA ILE A 296 8.65 8.49 31.79
C ILE A 296 9.62 8.92 30.70
N GLY A 297 9.90 10.22 30.65
CA GLY A 297 10.79 10.83 29.68
C GLY A 297 11.55 12.03 30.27
N PRO A 298 12.39 12.69 29.47
CA PRO A 298 13.05 13.94 29.86
C PRO A 298 12.03 15.04 30.22
N HIS A 299 12.30 15.78 31.28
CA HIS A 299 11.52 16.95 31.67
C HIS A 299 11.68 18.05 30.61
N ALA A 300 10.56 18.65 30.17
CA ALA A 300 10.54 19.58 29.05
C ALA A 300 11.35 20.87 29.28
N ARG A 301 11.58 21.26 30.55
CA ARG A 301 12.28 22.50 30.93
C ARG A 301 13.56 22.29 31.71
N GLU A 302 13.72 21.13 32.35
CA GLU A 302 14.81 20.89 33.31
C GLU A 302 15.70 19.80 32.75
N ALA A 303 16.79 20.23 32.11
CA ALA A 303 17.69 19.32 31.41
C ALA A 303 18.28 18.29 32.37
N GLY A 304 18.17 17.01 32.00
CA GLY A 304 18.69 15.90 32.79
C GLY A 304 17.80 15.47 33.96
N MET A 305 16.57 15.97 34.04
CA MET A 305 15.56 15.46 34.98
C MET A 305 14.53 14.60 34.26
N LEU A 306 14.08 13.53 34.90
CA LEU A 306 12.98 12.69 34.43
C LEU A 306 11.64 13.22 34.92
N ALA A 307 10.60 13.04 34.11
CA ALA A 307 9.24 13.46 34.41
C ALA A 307 8.21 12.47 33.86
N ILE A 308 7.00 12.55 34.39
CA ILE A 308 5.82 11.95 33.76
C ILE A 308 5.51 12.74 32.50
N THR A 309 5.79 12.18 31.34
CA THR A 309 5.50 12.80 30.04
C THR A 309 4.09 12.48 29.58
N GLN A 310 3.57 11.31 29.95
CA GLN A 310 2.21 10.89 29.65
C GLN A 310 1.69 9.88 30.68
N LEU A 311 0.40 9.98 31.00
CA LEU A 311 -0.32 8.98 31.78
C LEU A 311 -1.71 8.77 31.17
N LYS A 312 -2.00 7.55 30.70
CA LYS A 312 -3.24 7.22 29.97
C LYS A 312 -3.92 5.99 30.55
N ALA A 313 -5.23 6.07 30.71
CA ALA A 313 -6.07 4.92 31.00
C ALA A 313 -6.38 4.14 29.70
N ARG A 314 -7.28 3.15 29.84
CA ARG A 314 -7.76 2.31 28.73
C ARG A 314 -8.26 3.18 27.57
N HIS A 315 -8.04 2.76 26.33
CA HIS A 315 -8.40 3.50 25.11
C HIS A 315 -7.76 4.88 24.97
N ASN A 316 -6.57 5.08 25.55
CA ASN A 316 -5.89 6.38 25.60
C ASN A 316 -6.70 7.49 26.32
N MET A 317 -7.67 7.11 27.16
CA MET A 317 -8.45 8.06 27.95
C MET A 317 -7.60 8.71 29.05
N ALA A 318 -8.09 9.83 29.60
CA ALA A 318 -7.46 10.45 30.75
C ALA A 318 -7.44 9.49 31.95
N ALA A 319 -6.30 9.41 32.64
CA ALA A 319 -6.21 8.63 33.87
C ALA A 319 -7.01 9.30 35.00
N PRO A 320 -7.69 8.51 35.86
CA PRO A 320 -8.36 9.02 37.05
C PRO A 320 -7.41 9.76 38.01
N LEU A 321 -7.97 10.64 38.86
CA LEU A 321 -7.19 11.50 39.75
C LEU A 321 -6.37 10.72 40.79
N ASP A 322 -6.93 9.63 41.33
CA ASP A 322 -6.25 8.76 42.29
C ASP A 322 -5.01 8.10 41.67
N VAL A 323 -5.08 7.72 40.39
CA VAL A 323 -3.94 7.21 39.61
C VAL A 323 -2.87 8.28 39.42
N TRP A 324 -3.26 9.53 39.10
CA TRP A 324 -2.32 10.65 39.01
C TRP A 324 -1.60 10.91 40.34
N GLN A 325 -2.35 10.96 41.44
CA GLN A 325 -1.78 11.14 42.78
C GLN A 325 -0.82 10.00 43.14
N ALA A 326 -1.17 8.75 42.80
CA ALA A 326 -0.28 7.61 42.99
C ALA A 326 0.99 7.72 42.15
N ALA A 327 0.88 8.15 40.88
CA ALA A 327 2.03 8.31 39.99
C ALA A 327 3.00 9.39 40.47
N TYR A 328 2.51 10.55 40.93
CA TYR A 328 3.36 11.59 41.51
C TYR A 328 4.01 11.16 42.84
N ALA A 329 3.27 10.46 43.71
CA ALA A 329 3.83 9.91 44.93
C ALA A 329 4.92 8.86 44.64
N TRP A 330 4.70 8.00 43.64
CA TRP A 330 5.69 7.03 43.18
C TRP A 330 6.93 7.72 42.60
N LEU A 331 6.76 8.76 41.78
CA LEU A 331 7.88 9.52 41.21
C LEU A 331 8.70 10.22 42.30
N ALA A 332 8.03 10.84 43.30
CA ALA A 332 8.68 11.53 44.41
C ALA A 332 9.49 10.58 45.31
N ALA A 333 9.17 9.29 45.33
CA ALA A 333 9.91 8.28 46.08
C ALA A 333 11.18 7.76 45.35
N GLN A 334 11.42 8.18 44.11
CA GLN A 334 12.55 7.70 43.31
C GLN A 334 13.85 8.45 43.65
N SER A 335 14.95 7.70 43.76
CA SER A 335 16.29 8.25 43.95
C SER A 335 17.04 8.55 42.63
N GLY A 336 16.54 8.05 41.49
CA GLY A 336 17.17 8.12 40.16
C GLY A 336 16.62 9.18 39.21
N LEU A 337 15.99 10.26 39.71
CA LEU A 337 15.32 11.24 38.85
C LEU A 337 16.26 12.06 37.97
N ARG A 338 17.53 12.22 38.39
CA ARG A 338 18.55 12.88 37.58
C ARG A 338 19.17 11.90 36.61
N ARG A 339 18.90 12.10 35.32
CA ARG A 339 19.44 11.29 34.22
C ARG A 339 19.78 12.18 33.04
N LEU A 340 21.08 12.32 32.78
CA LEU A 340 21.53 13.03 31.57
C LEU A 340 21.17 12.20 30.34
N PRO A 341 20.59 12.82 29.29
CA PRO A 341 20.37 12.11 28.04
C PRO A 341 21.71 11.61 27.50
N PRO A 342 21.75 10.42 26.89
CA PRO A 342 22.97 9.91 26.29
C PRO A 342 23.43 10.89 25.19
N ARG A 343 24.74 11.18 25.14
CA ARG A 343 25.30 12.08 24.12
C ARG A 343 25.11 11.53 22.70
N ILE A 344 25.09 10.21 22.58
CA ILE A 344 24.85 9.47 21.36
C ILE A 344 23.73 8.46 21.67
N PRO A 345 22.61 8.47 20.95
CA PRO A 345 21.56 7.47 21.13
C PRO A 345 22.13 6.05 20.96
N PRO A 346 21.68 5.08 21.76
CA PRO A 346 22.12 3.70 21.59
C PRO A 346 21.72 3.19 20.20
N GLU A 347 22.67 2.59 19.48
CA GLU A 347 22.38 2.00 18.19
C GLU A 347 21.68 0.65 18.38
N ARG A 348 20.35 0.65 18.31
CA ARG A 348 19.53 -0.56 18.36
C ARG A 348 19.01 -0.87 16.96
N GLN A 349 19.78 -1.70 16.25
CA GLN A 349 19.45 -2.10 14.89
C GLN A 349 18.20 -2.99 14.84
N LEU A 350 17.47 -2.93 13.73
CA LEU A 350 16.33 -3.80 13.48
C LEU A 350 16.82 -5.21 13.12
N ASP A 351 16.19 -6.22 13.70
CA ASP A 351 16.48 -7.63 13.43
C ASP A 351 16.06 -8.02 12.00
N ASN A 352 17.00 -8.00 11.07
CA ASN A 352 16.76 -8.29 9.66
C ASN A 352 16.42 -9.76 9.38
N ASP A 353 16.92 -10.68 10.19
CA ASP A 353 16.59 -12.10 10.08
C ASP A 353 15.13 -12.31 10.44
N LEU A 354 14.67 -11.67 11.52
CA LEU A 354 13.27 -11.71 11.93
C LEU A 354 12.36 -11.00 10.92
N TRP A 355 12.77 -9.88 10.33
CA TRP A 355 12.02 -9.24 9.23
C TRP A 355 11.83 -10.20 8.06
N THR A 356 12.91 -10.85 7.63
CA THR A 356 12.88 -11.86 6.57
C THR A 356 11.94 -13.01 6.92
N GLN A 357 11.99 -13.53 8.15
CA GLN A 357 11.11 -14.60 8.62
C GLN A 357 9.63 -14.19 8.66
N LEU A 358 9.33 -12.97 9.14
CA LEU A 358 7.95 -12.46 9.23
C LEU A 358 7.34 -12.28 7.83
N MET A 359 8.12 -11.77 6.88
CA MET A 359 7.68 -11.46 5.52
C MET A 359 7.77 -12.65 4.56
N ALA A 360 8.55 -13.69 4.87
CA ALA A 360 8.79 -14.83 3.98
C ALA A 360 7.50 -15.48 3.42
N PRO A 361 6.45 -15.73 4.22
CA PRO A 361 5.21 -16.30 3.68
C PRO A 361 4.55 -15.42 2.62
N TYR A 362 4.52 -14.10 2.86
CA TYR A 362 3.96 -13.13 1.92
C TYR A 362 4.80 -13.06 0.65
N ARG A 363 6.13 -12.85 0.79
CA ARG A 363 7.07 -12.80 -0.34
C ARG A 363 7.00 -14.05 -1.21
N LYS A 364 6.90 -15.25 -0.61
CA LYS A 364 6.74 -16.51 -1.33
C LYS A 364 5.47 -16.51 -2.20
N ARG A 365 4.37 -15.95 -1.71
CA ARG A 365 3.08 -15.89 -2.43
C ARG A 365 3.04 -14.80 -3.50
N THR A 366 3.82 -13.74 -3.36
CA THR A 366 3.73 -12.52 -4.19
C THR A 366 5.00 -12.25 -5.00
N GLN A 367 5.70 -13.31 -5.42
CA GLN A 367 6.90 -13.22 -6.27
C GLN A 367 7.97 -12.28 -5.69
N GLY A 368 8.25 -12.42 -4.40
CA GLY A 368 9.24 -11.61 -3.68
C GLY A 368 8.68 -10.33 -3.03
N ALA A 369 7.48 -9.88 -3.41
CA ALA A 369 6.90 -8.59 -2.97
C ALA A 369 7.87 -7.41 -3.17
N PRO A 370 8.32 -7.11 -4.41
CA PRO A 370 9.35 -6.09 -4.68
C PRO A 370 9.00 -4.67 -4.23
N TRP A 371 7.74 -4.43 -3.86
CA TRP A 371 7.26 -3.17 -3.29
C TRP A 371 7.52 -3.03 -1.78
N LEU A 372 8.02 -4.07 -1.10
CA LEU A 372 8.49 -4.00 0.27
C LEU A 372 9.99 -4.28 0.32
N ALA A 373 10.73 -3.47 1.07
CA ALA A 373 12.17 -3.58 1.16
C ALA A 373 12.59 -4.97 1.69
N GLU A 374 13.66 -5.52 1.13
CA GLU A 374 14.22 -6.81 1.56
C GLU A 374 14.76 -6.74 2.99
N VAL A 375 15.36 -5.59 3.35
CA VAL A 375 16.01 -5.27 4.61
C VAL A 375 15.18 -4.25 5.37
N ALA A 376 15.00 -4.47 6.67
CA ALA A 376 14.39 -3.54 7.60
C ALA A 376 15.45 -2.53 8.08
N THR A 377 15.23 -1.25 7.76
CA THR A 377 16.02 -0.13 8.29
C THR A 377 15.09 0.95 8.82
N GLN A 378 15.63 1.87 9.61
CA GLN A 378 14.87 3.02 10.10
C GLN A 378 14.24 3.81 8.94
N ALA A 379 15.05 4.14 7.92
CA ALA A 379 14.62 4.87 6.73
C ALA A 379 13.51 4.13 5.95
N VAL A 380 13.53 2.81 5.91
CA VAL A 380 12.45 2.01 5.31
C VAL A 380 11.14 2.22 6.09
N PHE A 381 11.15 2.09 7.42
CA PHE A 381 9.94 2.32 8.22
C PHE A 381 9.42 3.75 8.12
N ASP A 382 10.32 4.74 8.05
CA ASP A 382 9.94 6.14 7.86
C ASP A 382 9.27 6.37 6.50
N SER A 383 9.81 5.76 5.43
CA SER A 383 9.22 5.79 4.10
C SER A 383 7.84 5.14 4.07
N LEU A 384 7.68 3.94 4.65
CA LEU A 384 6.39 3.25 4.70
C LEU A 384 5.36 4.05 5.52
N ASN A 385 5.77 4.68 6.62
CA ASN A 385 4.92 5.56 7.41
C ASN A 385 4.49 6.80 6.62
N ALA A 386 5.40 7.42 5.87
CA ALA A 386 5.09 8.56 5.01
C ALA A 386 4.12 8.18 3.89
N GLU A 387 4.30 7.02 3.26
CA GLU A 387 3.40 6.50 2.22
C GLU A 387 1.99 6.25 2.76
N MET A 388 1.86 5.63 3.94
CA MET A 388 0.55 5.47 4.56
C MET A 388 -0.06 6.80 5.02
N ALA A 389 0.75 7.78 5.43
CA ALA A 389 0.28 9.11 5.79
C ALA A 389 -0.26 9.88 4.57
N ASP A 390 0.40 9.76 3.41
CA ASP A 390 -0.12 10.28 2.16
C ASP A 390 -1.44 9.59 1.78
N LEU A 391 -1.52 8.27 1.96
CA LEU A 391 -2.75 7.52 1.73
C LEU A 391 -3.89 7.95 2.66
N ALA A 392 -3.59 8.22 3.94
CA ALA A 392 -4.55 8.72 4.92
C ALA A 392 -5.09 10.10 4.50
N ARG A 393 -4.21 11.00 4.04
CA ARG A 393 -4.58 12.31 3.51
C ARG A 393 -5.53 12.17 2.30
N ARG A 394 -5.20 11.31 1.34
CA ARG A 394 -6.04 11.06 0.15
C ARG A 394 -7.43 10.52 0.51
N GLY A 395 -7.50 9.66 1.54
CA GLY A 395 -8.76 9.10 2.02
C GLY A 395 -9.52 9.97 3.03
N GLY A 396 -9.03 11.16 3.36
CA GLY A 396 -9.68 12.05 4.33
C GLY A 396 -9.68 11.51 5.77
N VAL A 397 -8.70 10.67 6.14
CA VAL A 397 -8.62 10.04 7.46
C VAL A 397 -8.05 11.02 8.48
N SER A 398 -8.92 11.63 9.29
CA SER A 398 -8.55 12.65 10.28
C SER A 398 -7.92 12.09 11.56
N SER A 399 -8.18 10.82 11.89
CA SER A 399 -7.66 10.13 13.08
C SER A 399 -6.20 9.68 12.96
N TRP A 400 -5.57 9.87 11.79
CA TRP A 400 -4.24 9.34 11.48
C TRP A 400 -3.12 9.80 12.42
N LEU A 401 -3.23 11.02 12.97
CA LEU A 401 -2.24 11.61 13.88
C LEU A 401 -2.20 10.94 15.26
N PHE A 402 -3.24 10.18 15.63
CA PHE A 402 -3.37 9.51 16.92
C PHE A 402 -3.06 8.00 16.86
N THR A 403 -2.91 7.48 15.64
CA THR A 403 -2.43 6.11 15.33
C THR A 403 -0.98 6.16 14.90
#